data_AF-A0A0D2K9G2-F1
#
_entry.id   AF-A0A0D2K9G2-F1
#
_cell.length_a   1.000
_cell.length_b   1.000
_cell.length_c   1.000
_cell.angle_alpha   90.00
_cell.angle_beta   90.00
_cell.angle_gamma   90.00
#
_symmetry.space_group_name_H-M   'P 1'
#
loop_
_entity.id
_entity.type
_entity.pdbx_description
1 polymer ?
#
loop_
_entity_poly.entity_id
_entity_poly.type
_entity_poly.pdbx_seq_one_letter_code
_entity_poly.pdbx_strand_id
1 'polypeptide(L)'
;MESKLLRPEAAYELPKAAVDALKDPDLRLELHVISFSHYCTRARWALAASGLDYTEVTYLPLAHIAGMAGLMRRFTVASPRTKTASSKSPFATPVLAVYGGKRQPLFLLQNSALIARWAALRAAARGAPPSALLYGPSLEVASAGPNEAGGGEGEGKLVVSGGDDYYRSVSQLELRLSNGIGIEVRRLAYFHLLPSTLLAADMFRRNARGLIGRGLAWLSYLVSRLLLPRLLGINAKTAARGLQLMLSEFDYFDGLIAKREAEVAAAGDGGGASPGPPAKAPLPFYLCGSTLSAADVSLATLAGPLVELPPCCAAGRYYVPPRAELPAPLRDVVAALTARPTGQYVVRLWDAHGIALMAAGTSGGSAAKESQPTGRL
;
A
#
# COMPACT_ATOMS: atom_id res chain seq x y z
N MET A 1 -28.04 -14.23 2.16
CA MET A 1 -26.69 -14.77 2.44
C MET A 1 -25.87 -13.68 3.13
N GLU A 2 -26.03 -13.53 4.45
CA GLU A 2 -25.07 -12.78 5.24
C GLU A 2 -23.75 -13.54 5.18
N SER A 3 -22.84 -13.02 4.37
CA SER A 3 -21.46 -13.47 4.31
C SER A 3 -20.91 -13.49 5.74
N LYS A 4 -20.24 -14.59 6.15
CA LYS A 4 -19.39 -14.62 7.35
C LYS A 4 -18.30 -13.56 7.18
N LEU A 5 -18.62 -12.30 7.41
CA LEU A 5 -17.69 -11.20 7.43
C LEU A 5 -16.77 -11.49 8.62
N LEU A 6 -15.52 -11.85 8.30
CA LEU A 6 -14.47 -11.96 9.29
C LEU A 6 -14.51 -10.68 10.14
N ARG A 7 -14.50 -10.82 11.47
CA ARG A 7 -14.38 -9.67 12.37
C ARG A 7 -13.16 -8.87 11.92
N PRO A 8 -13.33 -7.61 11.45
CA PRO A 8 -12.23 -6.82 10.91
C PRO A 8 -11.08 -6.69 11.91
N GLU A 9 -11.39 -6.66 13.22
CA GLU A 9 -10.40 -6.50 14.28
C GLU A 9 -9.47 -7.72 14.42
N ALA A 10 -9.98 -8.94 14.21
CA ALA A 10 -9.18 -10.17 14.36
C ALA A 10 -8.15 -10.36 13.24
N ALA A 11 -8.31 -9.66 12.11
CA ALA A 11 -7.45 -9.82 10.94
C ALA A 11 -6.11 -9.09 11.06
N TYR A 12 -5.95 -8.17 12.02
CA TYR A 12 -4.82 -7.22 12.06
C TYR A 12 -4.24 -7.00 13.46
N GLU A 13 -3.89 -8.08 14.14
CA GLU A 13 -3.14 -8.03 15.41
C GLU A 13 -1.69 -7.56 15.16
N LEU A 14 -1.20 -6.61 15.96
CA LEU A 14 0.21 -6.21 15.95
C LEU A 14 1.01 -7.07 16.95
N PRO A 15 2.26 -7.43 16.65
CA PRO A 15 3.13 -8.06 17.64
C PRO A 15 3.37 -7.12 18.82
N LYS A 16 3.49 -7.68 20.02
CA LYS A 16 3.85 -6.92 21.22
C LYS A 16 5.10 -6.05 21.02
N ALA A 17 6.16 -6.61 20.42
CA ALA A 17 7.38 -5.86 20.11
C ALA A 17 7.13 -4.63 19.21
N ALA A 18 6.14 -4.69 18.31
CA ALA A 18 5.79 -3.56 17.45
C ALA A 18 5.07 -2.45 18.21
N VAL A 19 4.26 -2.82 19.20
CA VAL A 19 3.56 -1.89 20.09
C VAL A 19 4.54 -1.25 21.08
N ASP A 20 5.40 -2.04 21.71
CA ASP A 20 6.43 -1.57 22.64
C ASP A 20 7.35 -0.52 21.97
N ALA A 21 7.62 -0.69 20.68
CA ALA A 21 8.47 0.21 19.89
C ALA A 21 7.78 1.51 19.44
N LEU A 22 6.47 1.70 19.63
CA LEU A 22 5.75 2.87 19.07
C LEU A 22 6.34 4.22 19.51
N LYS A 23 6.84 4.32 20.75
CA LYS A 23 7.43 5.54 21.31
C LYS A 23 8.95 5.65 21.18
N ASP A 24 9.62 4.59 20.71
CA ASP A 24 11.09 4.57 20.59
C ASP A 24 11.54 5.60 19.53
N PRO A 25 12.32 6.64 19.89
CA PRO A 25 12.76 7.66 18.94
C PRO A 25 13.86 7.15 17.99
N ASP A 26 14.58 6.08 18.33
CA ASP A 26 15.79 5.63 17.66
C ASP A 26 15.53 4.51 16.63
N LEU A 27 14.27 4.29 16.27
CA LEU A 27 13.93 3.27 15.28
C LEU A 27 14.47 3.64 13.90
N ARG A 28 15.07 2.66 13.26
CA ARG A 28 15.41 2.69 11.84
C ARG A 28 14.47 1.79 11.05
N LEU A 29 13.87 2.33 10.00
CA LEU A 29 12.88 1.66 9.19
C LEU A 29 13.45 1.32 7.81
N GLU A 30 13.38 0.04 7.41
CA GLU A 30 13.70 -0.41 6.06
C GLU A 30 12.44 -1.01 5.41
N LEU A 31 11.95 -0.40 4.32
CA LEU A 31 10.81 -0.90 3.57
C LEU A 31 11.29 -1.74 2.38
N HIS A 32 11.01 -3.04 2.44
CA HIS A 32 11.36 -4.00 1.41
C HIS A 32 10.23 -4.14 0.38
N VAL A 33 10.51 -3.83 -0.89
CA VAL A 33 9.47 -3.62 -1.91
C VAL A 33 9.80 -4.27 -3.25
N ILE A 34 8.75 -4.56 -4.01
CA ILE A 34 8.80 -4.61 -5.48
C ILE A 34 8.29 -3.27 -5.99
N SER A 35 9.10 -2.55 -6.77
CA SER A 35 8.91 -1.13 -7.12
C SER A 35 7.47 -0.80 -7.51
N PHE A 36 6.96 -1.46 -8.54
CA PHE A 36 5.67 -1.22 -9.18
C PHE A 36 4.47 -1.94 -8.50
N SER A 37 4.69 -2.61 -7.36
CA SER A 37 3.60 -3.28 -6.65
C SER A 37 2.70 -2.26 -5.95
N HIS A 38 1.40 -2.27 -6.28
CA HIS A 38 0.39 -1.42 -5.64
C HIS A 38 0.29 -1.61 -4.12
N TYR A 39 0.51 -2.83 -3.63
CA TYR A 39 0.60 -3.06 -2.18
C TYR A 39 1.80 -2.35 -1.55
N CYS A 40 2.93 -2.28 -2.26
CA CYS A 40 4.11 -1.54 -1.80
C CYS A 40 3.82 -0.03 -1.83
N THR A 41 3.13 0.46 -2.86
CA THR A 41 2.68 1.87 -2.91
C THR A 41 1.78 2.22 -1.73
N ARG A 42 0.85 1.35 -1.33
CA ARG A 42 0.06 1.56 -0.10
C ARG A 42 0.93 1.76 1.13
N ALA A 43 1.92 0.89 1.33
CA ALA A 43 2.82 1.00 2.49
C ALA A 43 3.66 2.30 2.44
N ARG A 44 4.15 2.70 1.26
CA ARG A 44 4.87 3.96 1.08
C ARG A 44 4.01 5.16 1.48
N TRP A 45 2.77 5.21 0.99
CA TRP A 45 1.84 6.29 1.30
C TRP A 45 1.53 6.34 2.79
N ALA A 46 1.31 5.18 3.42
CA ALA A 46 1.02 5.15 4.84
C ALA A 46 2.20 5.65 5.69
N LEU A 47 3.42 5.20 5.39
CA LEU A 47 4.63 5.68 6.08
C LEU A 47 4.84 7.18 5.87
N ALA A 48 4.69 7.66 4.64
CA ALA A 48 4.85 9.07 4.31
C ALA A 48 3.77 9.95 4.97
N ALA A 49 2.50 9.53 4.95
CA ALA A 49 1.39 10.26 5.58
C ALA A 49 1.55 10.33 7.10
N SER A 50 2.16 9.30 7.70
CA SER A 50 2.53 9.26 9.11
C SER A 50 3.82 10.02 9.45
N GLY A 51 4.45 10.70 8.48
CA GLY A 51 5.70 11.44 8.68
C GLY A 51 6.87 10.56 9.12
N LEU A 52 6.87 9.28 8.72
CA LEU A 52 7.91 8.32 9.11
C LEU A 52 8.98 8.23 8.03
N ASP A 53 10.22 8.48 8.43
CA ASP A 53 11.39 8.30 7.59
C ASP A 53 11.74 6.81 7.45
N TYR A 54 12.01 6.37 6.23
CA TYR A 54 12.42 5.00 5.93
C TYR A 54 13.39 4.94 4.76
N THR A 55 14.17 3.86 4.70
CA THR A 55 14.97 3.52 3.52
C THR A 55 14.31 2.40 2.73
N GLU A 56 14.28 2.49 1.41
CA GLU A 56 13.72 1.43 0.56
C GLU A 56 14.77 0.42 0.11
N VAL A 57 14.48 -0.86 0.30
CA VAL A 57 15.21 -1.97 -0.33
C VAL A 57 14.34 -2.54 -1.44
N THR A 58 14.77 -2.33 -2.68
CA THR A 58 13.99 -2.68 -3.87
C THR A 58 14.45 -4.00 -4.46
N TYR A 59 13.48 -4.83 -4.85
CA TYR A 59 13.71 -6.10 -5.50
C TYR A 59 13.00 -6.19 -6.84
N LEU A 60 13.61 -6.94 -7.74
CA LEU A 60 12.91 -7.45 -8.92
C LEU A 60 11.94 -8.58 -8.52
N PRO A 61 10.86 -8.79 -9.30
CA PRO A 61 10.00 -9.95 -9.14
C PRO A 61 10.80 -11.26 -9.14
N LEU A 62 10.36 -12.20 -8.30
CA LEU A 62 11.02 -13.47 -7.93
C LEU A 62 12.39 -13.33 -7.23
N ALA A 63 13.25 -12.39 -7.63
CA ALA A 63 14.52 -12.12 -6.93
C ALA A 63 14.30 -11.68 -5.46
N HIS A 64 13.16 -11.02 -5.19
CA HIS A 64 12.75 -10.68 -3.83
C HIS A 64 12.67 -11.89 -2.88
N ILE A 65 12.44 -13.11 -3.37
CA ILE A 65 12.32 -14.32 -2.52
C ILE A 65 13.62 -14.56 -1.76
N ALA A 66 14.78 -14.50 -2.45
CA ALA A 66 16.08 -14.67 -1.80
C ALA A 66 16.37 -13.54 -0.80
N GLY A 67 16.05 -12.30 -1.18
CA GLY A 67 16.17 -11.15 -0.29
C GLY A 67 15.31 -11.28 0.97
N MET A 68 14.06 -11.72 0.83
CA MET A 68 13.14 -11.96 1.93
C MET A 68 13.58 -13.14 2.80
N ALA A 69 14.09 -14.22 2.21
CA ALA A 69 14.64 -15.34 2.97
C ALA A 69 15.85 -14.90 3.83
N GLY A 70 16.75 -14.10 3.26
CA GLY A 70 17.88 -13.52 4.00
C GLY A 70 17.41 -12.58 5.11
N LEU A 71 16.39 -11.75 4.84
CA LEU A 71 15.79 -10.86 5.85
C LEU A 71 15.16 -11.67 6.98
N MET A 72 14.33 -12.67 6.67
CA MET A 72 13.66 -13.50 7.68
C MET A 72 14.65 -14.25 8.57
N ARG A 73 15.81 -14.69 8.05
CA ARG A 73 16.86 -15.31 8.88
C ARG A 73 17.49 -14.35 9.90
N ARG A 74 17.47 -13.03 9.63
CA ARG A 74 18.04 -12.01 10.53
C ARG A 74 17.08 -11.62 11.66
N PHE A 75 15.80 -11.89 11.51
CA PHE A 75 14.78 -11.51 12.48
C PHE A 75 14.24 -12.76 13.17
N THR A 76 14.53 -12.90 14.46
CA THR A 76 14.06 -14.01 15.30
C THR A 76 12.55 -13.92 15.58
N VAL A 77 11.97 -12.71 15.57
CA VAL A 77 10.54 -12.47 15.78
C VAL A 77 9.87 -12.07 14.46
N ALA A 78 9.33 -13.05 13.74
CA ALA A 78 8.42 -12.76 12.64
C ALA A 78 7.02 -12.45 13.21
N SER A 79 6.40 -11.36 12.76
CA SER A 79 5.03 -11.04 13.16
C SER A 79 4.07 -12.18 12.88
N PRO A 80 3.00 -12.34 13.68
CA PRO A 80 1.88 -13.21 13.32
C PRO A 80 1.41 -12.91 11.91
N ARG A 81 1.28 -13.94 11.07
CA ARG A 81 0.79 -13.75 9.71
C ARG A 81 -0.69 -13.46 9.75
N THR A 82 -1.07 -12.30 9.23
CA THR A 82 -2.48 -12.02 8.96
C THR A 82 -2.98 -12.97 7.89
N LYS A 83 -4.18 -13.54 8.09
CA LYS A 83 -4.81 -14.43 7.10
C LYS A 83 -5.52 -13.63 5.99
N THR A 84 -4.89 -12.56 5.49
CA THR A 84 -5.40 -11.87 4.31
C THR A 84 -5.00 -12.62 3.05
N ALA A 85 -5.77 -12.46 1.98
CA ALA A 85 -5.49 -13.16 0.74
C ALA A 85 -4.16 -12.74 0.08
N SER A 86 -3.63 -11.55 0.39
CA SER A 86 -2.32 -11.06 -0.07
C SER A 86 -1.10 -11.57 0.73
N SER A 87 -1.29 -12.14 1.92
CA SER A 87 -0.20 -12.50 2.86
C SER A 87 0.01 -14.01 3.02
N LYS A 88 -0.49 -14.82 2.07
CA LYS A 88 -0.32 -16.29 2.13
C LYS A 88 1.13 -16.76 2.01
N SER A 89 1.99 -15.99 1.34
CA SER A 89 3.40 -16.31 1.17
C SER A 89 4.27 -15.62 2.23
N PRO A 90 5.23 -16.33 2.87
CA PRO A 90 6.24 -15.70 3.75
C PRO A 90 7.06 -14.62 3.07
N PHE A 91 7.21 -14.71 1.75
CA PHE A 91 8.06 -13.84 0.95
C PHE A 91 7.28 -12.70 0.28
N ALA A 92 6.02 -12.48 0.64
CA ALA A 92 5.22 -11.41 0.09
C ALA A 92 5.80 -10.04 0.48
N THR A 93 5.83 -9.11 -0.48
CA THR A 93 6.15 -7.70 -0.23
C THR A 93 4.88 -6.85 -0.30
N PRO A 94 4.82 -5.72 0.43
CA PRO A 94 5.89 -5.14 1.22
C PRO A 94 6.12 -5.81 2.57
N VAL A 95 7.35 -5.67 3.07
CA VAL A 95 7.74 -5.97 4.46
C VAL A 95 8.44 -4.75 5.02
N LEU A 96 8.02 -4.29 6.19
CA LEU A 96 8.74 -3.27 6.95
C LEU A 96 9.64 -3.96 7.98
N ALA A 97 10.95 -3.81 7.83
CA ALA A 97 11.93 -4.24 8.80
C ALA A 97 12.21 -3.09 9.77
N VAL A 98 12.03 -3.36 11.06
CA VAL A 98 12.20 -2.36 12.12
C VAL A 98 13.40 -2.73 12.97
N TYR A 99 14.33 -1.79 13.06
CA TYR A 99 15.55 -1.91 13.84
C TYR A 99 15.53 -0.91 14.99
N GLY A 100 16.04 -1.31 16.15
CA GLY A 100 16.28 -0.40 17.27
C GLY A 100 17.64 0.28 17.16
N GLY A 101 18.07 0.91 18.25
CA GLY A 101 19.41 1.46 18.39
C GLY A 101 20.52 0.47 17.98
N LYS A 102 21.62 1.00 17.43
CA LYS A 102 22.76 0.20 16.89
C LYS A 102 22.39 -0.82 15.81
N ARG A 103 21.27 -0.62 15.08
CA ARG A 103 20.77 -1.51 14.01
C ARG A 103 20.41 -2.92 14.47
N GLN A 104 20.03 -3.09 15.74
CA GLN A 104 19.55 -4.38 16.23
C GLN A 104 18.18 -4.72 15.60
N PRO A 105 17.99 -5.92 15.03
CA PRO A 105 16.70 -6.31 14.44
C PRO A 105 15.66 -6.50 15.56
N LEU A 106 14.52 -5.79 15.47
CA LEU A 106 13.43 -5.92 16.44
C LEU A 106 12.31 -6.82 15.93
N PHE A 107 11.66 -6.43 14.83
CA PHE A 107 10.53 -7.17 14.25
C PHE A 107 10.34 -6.87 12.76
N LEU A 108 9.59 -7.76 12.09
CA LEU A 108 9.16 -7.58 10.70
C LEU A 108 7.65 -7.41 10.62
N LEU A 109 7.14 -6.30 10.09
CA LEU A 109 5.73 -6.17 9.73
C LEU A 109 5.53 -6.59 8.28
N GLN A 110 4.83 -7.69 8.09
CA GLN A 110 4.41 -8.18 6.78
C GLN A 110 2.98 -7.73 6.54
N ASN A 111 2.61 -7.40 5.28
CA ASN A 111 1.31 -6.85 4.87
C ASN A 111 1.25 -5.31 4.93
N SER A 112 0.89 -4.68 3.82
CA SER A 112 0.79 -3.22 3.75
C SER A 112 -0.32 -2.61 4.61
N ALA A 113 -1.37 -3.36 4.95
CA ALA A 113 -2.40 -2.90 5.89
C ALA A 113 -1.87 -2.87 7.33
N LEU A 114 -1.10 -3.90 7.74
CA LEU A 114 -0.43 -3.89 9.05
C LEU A 114 0.60 -2.78 9.16
N ILE A 115 1.39 -2.57 8.09
CA ILE A 115 2.35 -1.47 8.02
C ILE A 115 1.62 -0.13 8.16
N ALA A 116 0.47 0.04 7.50
CA ALA A 116 -0.31 1.27 7.59
C ALA A 116 -0.85 1.53 9.00
N ARG A 117 -1.40 0.51 9.67
CA ARG A 117 -1.88 0.60 11.06
C ARG A 117 -0.77 0.96 12.04
N TRP A 118 0.36 0.26 11.94
CA TRP A 118 1.51 0.54 12.79
C TRP A 118 2.06 1.95 12.57
N ALA A 119 2.16 2.39 11.30
CA ALA A 119 2.59 3.74 10.97
C ALA A 119 1.69 4.81 11.60
N ALA A 120 0.37 4.65 11.47
CA ALA A 120 -0.59 5.58 12.05
C ALA A 120 -0.56 5.59 13.59
N LEU A 121 -0.46 4.42 14.24
CA LEU A 121 -0.30 4.33 15.69
C LEU A 121 0.99 4.99 16.18
N ARG A 122 2.08 4.82 15.44
CA ARG A 122 3.36 5.44 15.78
C ARG A 122 3.28 6.96 15.64
N ALA A 123 2.62 7.47 14.61
CA ALA A 123 2.36 8.89 14.46
C ALA A 123 1.53 9.43 15.65
N ALA A 124 0.45 8.75 16.02
CA ALA A 124 -0.38 9.11 17.18
C ALA A 124 0.44 9.11 18.49
N ALA A 125 1.23 8.06 18.73
CA ALA A 125 2.08 7.94 19.91
C ALA A 125 3.16 9.03 20.01
N ARG A 126 3.50 9.69 18.89
CA ARG A 126 4.44 10.82 18.81
C ARG A 126 3.74 12.18 18.76
N GLY A 127 2.42 12.23 19.00
CA GLY A 127 1.65 13.47 19.03
C GLY A 127 1.42 14.08 17.65
N ALA A 128 1.39 13.27 16.59
CA ALA A 128 0.97 13.77 15.27
C ALA A 128 -0.45 14.33 15.34
N PRO A 129 -0.75 15.41 14.59
CA PRO A 129 -2.08 16.00 14.61
C PRO A 129 -3.13 15.00 14.10
N PRO A 130 -4.40 15.08 14.55
CA PRO A 130 -5.48 14.20 14.10
C PRO A 130 -5.61 14.05 12.58
N SER A 131 -5.33 15.11 11.82
CA SER A 131 -5.39 15.11 10.35
C SER A 131 -4.33 14.23 9.67
N ALA A 132 -3.27 13.86 10.38
CA ALA A 132 -2.23 12.95 9.90
C ALA A 132 -2.51 11.48 10.24
N LEU A 133 -3.56 11.20 11.02
CA LEU A 133 -3.91 9.85 11.47
C LEU A 133 -4.88 9.18 10.49
N LEU A 134 -4.34 8.29 9.65
CA LEU A 134 -5.12 7.58 8.62
C LEU A 134 -6.29 6.73 9.16
N TYR A 135 -6.30 6.43 10.46
CA TYR A 135 -7.35 5.63 11.10
C TYR A 135 -8.23 6.45 12.06
N GLY A 136 -8.08 7.77 12.06
CA GLY A 136 -8.91 8.69 12.83
C GLY A 136 -8.27 9.19 14.13
N PRO A 137 -8.89 10.19 14.78
CA PRO A 137 -8.38 10.85 15.98
C PRO A 137 -8.36 9.94 17.21
N SER A 138 -9.28 8.97 17.28
CA SER A 138 -9.47 8.06 18.41
C SER A 138 -8.54 6.84 18.37
N LEU A 139 -7.55 6.84 17.48
CA LEU A 139 -6.66 5.70 17.29
C LEU A 139 -5.76 5.53 18.52
N GLU A 140 -6.05 4.51 19.33
CA GLU A 140 -5.30 4.17 20.52
C GLU A 140 -4.82 2.72 20.49
N VAL A 141 -3.81 2.44 21.33
CA VAL A 141 -3.39 1.07 21.63
C VAL A 141 -4.29 0.56 22.76
N ALA A 142 -5.22 -0.35 22.46
CA ALA A 142 -5.93 -1.06 23.51
C ALA A 142 -5.15 -2.30 23.92
N SER A 143 -4.99 -2.50 25.25
CA SER A 143 -4.63 -3.81 25.77
C SER A 143 -5.66 -4.83 25.29
N ALA A 144 -5.25 -6.00 24.79
CA ALA A 144 -6.25 -7.06 24.64
C ALA A 144 -6.78 -7.35 26.04
N GLY A 145 -8.11 -7.33 26.18
CA GLY A 145 -8.75 -7.86 27.37
C GLY A 145 -8.25 -9.29 27.64
N PRO A 146 -8.33 -9.76 28.89
CA PRO A 146 -7.95 -11.13 29.23
C PRO A 146 -8.61 -12.09 28.23
N ASN A 147 -7.82 -13.00 27.63
CA ASN A 147 -8.35 -14.05 26.77
C ASN A 147 -9.44 -14.79 27.55
N GLU A 148 -10.71 -14.60 27.20
CA GLU A 148 -11.83 -15.29 27.86
C GLU A 148 -11.79 -16.82 27.64
N ALA A 149 -10.88 -17.31 26.80
CA ALA A 149 -10.54 -18.73 26.69
C ALA A 149 -9.34 -19.06 27.60
N GLY A 150 -9.63 -19.51 28.82
CA GLY A 150 -8.67 -19.67 29.90
C GLY A 150 -7.48 -20.61 29.64
N GLY A 151 -6.39 -20.35 30.37
CA GLY A 151 -5.48 -21.39 30.84
C GLY A 151 -4.02 -21.37 30.36
N GLY A 152 -3.59 -20.43 29.52
CA GLY A 152 -2.18 -20.33 29.11
C GLY A 152 -1.63 -18.92 29.26
N GLU A 153 -0.37 -18.80 29.71
CA GLU A 153 0.48 -17.62 29.52
C GLU A 153 0.65 -17.36 28.01
N GLY A 154 -0.42 -16.91 27.35
CA GLY A 154 -0.41 -16.52 25.96
C GLY A 154 0.22 -15.13 25.88
N GLU A 155 1.26 -15.00 25.06
CA GLU A 155 1.83 -13.71 24.65
C GLU A 155 0.70 -12.69 24.47
N GLY A 156 0.71 -11.65 25.31
CA GLY A 156 -0.35 -10.65 25.36
C GLY A 156 -0.63 -10.11 23.96
N LYS A 157 -1.81 -10.45 23.42
CA LYS A 157 -2.30 -9.86 22.18
C LYS A 157 -2.55 -8.39 22.44
N LEU A 158 -2.29 -7.53 21.45
CA LEU A 158 -2.65 -6.13 21.51
C LEU A 158 -3.53 -5.86 20.29
N VAL A 159 -4.79 -5.52 20.56
CA VAL A 159 -5.75 -5.20 19.53
C VAL A 159 -5.68 -3.70 19.32
N VAL A 160 -5.46 -3.31 18.06
CA VAL A 160 -5.63 -1.91 17.69
C VAL A 160 -7.12 -1.64 17.65
N SER A 161 -7.62 -0.79 18.55
CA SER A 161 -8.99 -0.30 18.50
C SER A 161 -8.98 1.22 18.50
N GLY A 162 -9.48 1.83 17.42
CA GLY A 162 -10.27 3.04 17.60
C GLY A 162 -11.64 2.56 18.05
N GLY A 163 -12.05 2.87 19.27
CA GLY A 163 -13.34 2.41 19.81
C GLY A 163 -14.56 2.99 19.08
N ASP A 164 -14.35 3.86 18.09
CA ASP A 164 -15.38 4.58 17.37
C ASP A 164 -15.78 3.93 16.03
N ASP A 165 -16.93 4.38 15.53
CA ASP A 165 -17.47 3.92 14.24
C ASP A 165 -16.62 4.34 13.05
N TYR A 166 -15.77 5.37 13.21
CA TYR A 166 -14.87 5.83 12.16
C TYR A 166 -13.79 4.79 11.87
N TYR A 167 -13.07 4.33 12.90
CA TYR A 167 -12.04 3.30 12.79
C TYR A 167 -12.60 2.00 12.19
N ARG A 168 -13.80 1.61 12.64
CA ARG A 168 -14.50 0.43 12.12
C ARG A 168 -14.81 0.59 10.63
N SER A 169 -15.32 1.74 10.22
CA SER A 169 -15.64 2.05 8.82
C SER A 169 -14.39 2.02 7.94
N VAL A 170 -13.30 2.68 8.36
CA VAL A 170 -12.02 2.68 7.64
C VAL A 170 -11.48 1.26 7.49
N SER A 171 -11.50 0.48 8.58
CA SER A 171 -10.99 -0.90 8.59
C SER A 171 -11.80 -1.84 7.69
N GLN A 172 -13.12 -1.69 7.66
CA GLN A 172 -13.99 -2.50 6.80
C GLN A 172 -13.75 -2.21 5.32
N LEU A 173 -13.65 -0.94 4.94
CA LEU A 173 -13.36 -0.55 3.55
C LEU A 173 -11.96 -1.01 3.12
N GLU A 174 -10.94 -0.85 3.97
CA GLU A 174 -9.58 -1.35 3.70
C GLU A 174 -9.56 -2.87 3.47
N LEU A 175 -10.27 -3.63 4.30
CA LEU A 175 -10.36 -5.09 4.18
C LEU A 175 -11.08 -5.48 2.88
N ARG A 176 -12.20 -4.81 2.56
CA ARG A 176 -12.94 -5.01 1.30
C ARG A 176 -12.03 -4.78 0.09
N LEU A 177 -11.35 -3.65 0.04
CA LEU A 177 -10.42 -3.28 -1.04
C LEU A 177 -9.27 -4.27 -1.21
N SER A 178 -8.69 -4.72 -0.08
CA SER A 178 -7.59 -5.68 -0.08
C SER A 178 -8.00 -7.04 -0.63
N ASN A 179 -9.23 -7.47 -0.36
CA ASN A 179 -9.77 -8.76 -0.79
C ASN A 179 -10.41 -8.73 -2.18
N GLY A 180 -11.05 -7.61 -2.54
CA GLY A 180 -11.79 -7.44 -3.80
C GLY A 180 -10.95 -6.87 -4.94
N ILE A 181 -10.32 -5.71 -4.73
CA ILE A 181 -9.62 -5.00 -5.81
C ILE A 181 -8.17 -5.49 -5.96
N GLY A 182 -7.41 -5.54 -4.86
CA GLY A 182 -5.96 -5.71 -4.94
C GLY A 182 -5.51 -6.99 -5.66
N ILE A 183 -6.19 -8.11 -5.45
CA ILE A 183 -5.82 -9.39 -6.08
C ILE A 183 -6.21 -9.41 -7.55
N GLU A 184 -7.41 -8.92 -7.87
CA GLU A 184 -7.93 -8.98 -9.22
C GLU A 184 -7.22 -7.99 -10.15
N VAL A 185 -6.83 -6.82 -9.65
CA VAL A 185 -5.95 -5.87 -10.36
C VAL A 185 -4.66 -6.56 -10.84
N ARG A 186 -3.99 -7.30 -9.95
CA ARG A 186 -2.76 -8.01 -10.29
C ARG A 186 -3.01 -9.05 -11.37
N ARG A 187 -4.05 -9.87 -11.22
CA ARG A 187 -4.37 -10.95 -12.17
C ARG A 187 -4.64 -10.39 -13.55
N LEU A 188 -5.46 -9.34 -13.64
CA LEU A 188 -5.81 -8.71 -14.91
C LEU A 188 -4.59 -8.05 -15.56
N ALA A 189 -3.83 -7.25 -14.81
CA ALA A 189 -2.64 -6.59 -15.32
C ALA A 189 -1.60 -7.62 -15.83
N TYR A 190 -1.30 -8.65 -15.05
CA TYR A 190 -0.31 -9.67 -15.44
C TYR A 190 -0.78 -10.53 -16.62
N PHE A 191 -2.08 -10.82 -16.72
CA PHE A 191 -2.65 -11.56 -17.84
C PHE A 191 -2.36 -10.87 -19.19
N HIS A 192 -2.49 -9.54 -19.23
CA HIS A 192 -2.26 -8.77 -20.47
C HIS A 192 -0.81 -8.30 -20.65
N LEU A 193 -0.11 -7.94 -19.57
CA LEU A 193 1.24 -7.37 -19.66
C LEU A 193 2.32 -8.43 -19.90
N LEU A 194 2.31 -9.56 -19.18
CA LEU A 194 3.40 -10.55 -19.28
C LEU A 194 3.60 -11.14 -20.71
N PRO A 195 2.53 -11.39 -21.49
CA PRO A 195 2.68 -11.78 -22.89
C PRO A 195 3.32 -10.72 -23.80
N SER A 196 3.22 -9.44 -23.42
CA SER A 196 3.73 -8.30 -24.17
C SER A 196 5.23 -8.11 -23.91
N THR A 197 6.07 -8.88 -24.61
CA THR A 197 7.51 -9.03 -24.31
C THR A 197 8.24 -7.72 -24.13
N LEU A 198 8.16 -6.81 -25.12
CA LEU A 198 8.90 -5.55 -25.09
C LEU A 198 8.43 -4.67 -23.93
N LEU A 199 7.12 -4.54 -23.74
CA LEU A 199 6.52 -3.71 -22.70
C LEU A 199 6.86 -4.20 -21.30
N ALA A 200 6.67 -5.51 -21.04
CA ALA A 200 6.94 -6.09 -19.73
C ALA A 200 8.44 -6.13 -19.43
N ALA A 201 9.30 -6.43 -20.40
CA ALA A 201 10.74 -6.37 -20.21
C ALA A 201 11.22 -4.94 -19.92
N ASP A 202 10.68 -3.94 -20.64
CA ASP A 202 10.99 -2.54 -20.37
C ASP A 202 10.51 -2.11 -18.98
N MET A 203 9.32 -2.53 -18.57
CA MET A 203 8.82 -2.30 -17.22
C MET A 203 9.76 -2.87 -16.15
N PHE A 204 10.22 -4.11 -16.30
CA PHE A 204 11.16 -4.72 -15.35
C PHE A 204 12.49 -3.97 -15.34
N ARG A 205 13.02 -3.60 -16.52
CA ARG A 205 14.28 -2.87 -16.68
C ARG A 205 14.25 -1.50 -16.03
N ARG A 206 13.20 -0.70 -16.26
CA ARG A 206 13.04 0.64 -15.68
C ARG A 206 12.80 0.61 -14.17
N ASN A 207 12.23 -0.48 -13.65
CA ASN A 207 12.03 -0.67 -12.21
C ASN A 207 13.22 -1.31 -11.50
N ALA A 208 14.23 -1.78 -12.23
CA ALA A 208 15.44 -2.34 -11.67
C ALA A 208 16.36 -1.23 -11.13
N ARG A 209 16.92 -1.42 -9.93
CA ARG A 209 17.91 -0.52 -9.35
C ARG A 209 19.32 -1.08 -9.52
N GLY A 210 20.29 -0.18 -9.75
CA GLY A 210 21.71 -0.53 -9.93
C GLY A 210 22.03 -1.20 -11.28
N LEU A 211 23.32 -1.32 -11.59
CA LEU A 211 23.81 -1.93 -12.84
C LEU A 211 23.47 -3.41 -12.92
N ILE A 212 23.70 -4.15 -11.83
CA ILE A 212 23.41 -5.59 -11.74
C ILE A 212 21.91 -5.84 -11.89
N GLY A 213 21.07 -5.05 -11.21
CA GLY A 213 19.62 -5.16 -11.33
C GLY A 213 19.15 -4.97 -12.77
N ARG A 214 19.67 -3.96 -13.47
CA ARG A 214 19.33 -3.72 -14.89
C ARG A 214 19.76 -4.88 -15.79
N GLY A 215 20.92 -5.49 -15.55
CA GLY A 215 21.37 -6.70 -16.27
C GLY A 215 20.48 -7.91 -16.00
N LEU A 216 20.06 -8.11 -14.75
CA LEU A 216 19.20 -9.23 -14.34
C LEU A 216 17.71 -9.03 -14.66
N ALA A 217 17.28 -7.82 -15.01
CA ALA A 217 15.88 -7.50 -15.26
C ALA A 217 15.25 -8.35 -16.37
N TRP A 218 16.01 -8.60 -17.45
CA TRP A 218 15.54 -9.42 -18.56
C TRP A 218 15.34 -10.88 -18.15
N LEU A 219 16.30 -11.45 -17.40
CA LEU A 219 16.18 -12.80 -16.86
C LEU A 219 15.00 -12.90 -15.87
N SER A 220 14.89 -11.94 -14.95
CA SER A 220 13.77 -11.86 -14.01
C SER A 220 12.42 -11.80 -14.73
N TYR A 221 12.33 -11.04 -15.82
CA TYR A 221 11.15 -10.98 -16.68
C TYR A 221 10.82 -12.36 -17.28
N LEU A 222 11.78 -13.04 -17.91
CA LEU A 222 11.56 -14.35 -18.52
C LEU A 222 11.05 -15.37 -17.50
N VAL A 223 11.72 -15.46 -16.35
CA VAL A 223 11.29 -16.37 -15.27
C VAL A 223 9.90 -15.97 -14.76
N SER A 224 9.63 -14.68 -14.60
CA SER A 224 8.33 -14.19 -14.14
C SER A 224 7.20 -14.48 -15.13
N ARG A 225 7.44 -14.33 -16.43
CA ARG A 225 6.49 -14.65 -17.51
C ARG A 225 6.07 -16.13 -17.44
N LEU A 226 7.00 -17.03 -17.12
CA LEU A 226 6.75 -18.47 -17.06
C LEU A 226 6.09 -18.90 -15.75
N LEU A 227 6.54 -18.37 -14.61
CA LEU A 227 6.14 -18.84 -13.29
C LEU A 227 4.92 -18.10 -12.72
N LEU A 228 4.83 -16.78 -12.87
CA LEU A 228 3.76 -15.99 -12.22
C LEU A 228 2.35 -16.42 -12.64
N PRO A 229 2.05 -16.68 -13.93
CA PRO A 229 0.71 -17.11 -14.31
C PRO A 229 0.29 -18.42 -13.63
N ARG A 230 1.23 -19.37 -13.49
CA ARG A 230 0.98 -20.65 -12.83
C ARG A 230 0.80 -20.49 -11.33
N LEU A 231 1.72 -19.78 -10.67
CA LEU A 231 1.71 -19.58 -9.21
C LEU A 231 0.49 -18.80 -8.73
N LEU A 232 -0.03 -17.88 -9.54
CA LEU A 232 -1.16 -17.02 -9.18
C LEU A 232 -2.49 -17.46 -9.80
N GLY A 233 -2.49 -18.57 -10.56
CA GLY A 233 -3.67 -19.08 -11.26
C GLY A 233 -4.24 -18.09 -12.28
N ILE A 234 -3.36 -17.36 -12.99
CA ILE A 234 -3.75 -16.37 -14.00
C ILE A 234 -3.97 -17.08 -15.33
N ASN A 235 -5.20 -17.02 -15.83
CA ASN A 235 -5.61 -17.49 -17.15
C ASN A 235 -6.81 -16.64 -17.62
N ALA A 236 -7.29 -16.87 -18.84
CA ALA A 236 -8.39 -16.09 -19.40
C ALA A 236 -9.67 -16.13 -18.53
N LYS A 237 -10.01 -17.30 -17.98
CA LYS A 237 -11.19 -17.47 -17.11
C LYS A 237 -11.05 -16.68 -15.81
N THR A 238 -9.90 -16.76 -15.15
CA THR A 238 -9.67 -16.03 -13.89
C THR A 238 -9.49 -14.53 -14.10
N ALA A 239 -8.91 -14.10 -15.22
CA ALA A 239 -8.83 -12.69 -15.60
C ALA A 239 -10.22 -12.10 -15.88
N ALA A 240 -11.07 -12.80 -16.65
CA ALA A 240 -12.44 -12.38 -16.92
C ALA A 240 -13.27 -12.30 -15.63
N ARG A 241 -13.17 -13.31 -14.76
CA ARG A 241 -13.81 -13.27 -13.42
C ARG A 241 -13.29 -12.10 -12.59
N GLY A 242 -11.97 -11.87 -12.58
CA GLY A 242 -11.35 -10.77 -11.84
C GLY A 242 -11.84 -9.41 -12.32
N LEU A 243 -12.00 -9.23 -13.64
CA LEU A 243 -12.60 -8.01 -14.21
C LEU A 243 -14.04 -7.82 -13.73
N GLN A 244 -14.88 -8.85 -13.75
CA GLN A 244 -16.26 -8.75 -13.27
C GLN A 244 -16.35 -8.38 -11.78
N LEU A 245 -15.52 -9.01 -10.94
CA LEU A 245 -15.43 -8.65 -9.51
C LEU A 245 -14.99 -7.20 -9.34
N MET A 246 -14.00 -6.75 -10.10
CA MET A 246 -13.52 -5.37 -10.04
C MET A 246 -14.58 -4.37 -10.48
N LEU A 247 -15.32 -4.64 -11.55
CA LEU A 247 -16.44 -3.81 -11.98
C LEU A 247 -17.49 -3.69 -10.87
N SER A 248 -17.84 -4.81 -10.21
CA SER A 248 -18.78 -4.79 -9.07
C SER A 248 -18.26 -4.00 -7.86
N GLU A 249 -16.94 -3.99 -7.62
CA GLU A 249 -16.34 -3.15 -6.59
C GLU A 249 -16.39 -1.68 -6.98
N PHE A 250 -16.13 -1.34 -8.24
CA PHE A 250 -16.29 0.02 -8.75
C PHE A 250 -17.75 0.50 -8.70
N ASP A 251 -18.74 -0.35 -8.96
CA ASP A 251 -20.16 -0.01 -8.78
C ASP A 251 -20.46 0.37 -7.32
N TYR A 252 -19.92 -0.41 -6.36
CA TYR A 252 -20.06 -0.11 -4.93
C TYR A 252 -19.43 1.24 -4.55
N PHE A 253 -18.20 1.50 -5.00
CA PHE A 253 -17.50 2.75 -4.70
C PHE A 253 -18.10 3.96 -5.43
N ASP A 254 -18.65 3.78 -6.63
CA ASP A 254 -19.39 4.84 -7.33
C ASP A 254 -20.61 5.28 -6.52
N GLY A 255 -21.38 4.33 -5.97
CA GLY A 255 -22.50 4.64 -5.09
C GLY A 255 -22.06 5.33 -3.79
N LEU A 256 -20.96 4.89 -3.19
CA LEU A 256 -20.41 5.52 -1.98
C LEU A 256 -19.92 6.96 -2.25
N ILE A 257 -19.24 7.18 -3.38
CA ILE A 257 -18.74 8.50 -3.79
C ILE A 257 -19.92 9.44 -4.08
N ALA A 258 -20.92 8.99 -4.85
CA ALA A 258 -22.11 9.78 -5.12
C ALA A 258 -22.84 10.20 -3.83
N LYS A 259 -22.93 9.28 -2.86
CA LYS A 259 -23.48 9.59 -1.53
C LYS A 259 -22.67 10.70 -0.84
N ARG A 260 -21.33 10.64 -0.85
CA ARG A 260 -20.49 11.67 -0.23
C ARG A 260 -20.60 13.02 -0.94
N GLU A 261 -20.66 13.03 -2.26
CA GLU A 261 -20.87 14.24 -3.05
C GLU A 261 -22.22 14.90 -2.69
N ALA A 262 -23.28 14.11 -2.54
CA ALA A 262 -24.58 14.61 -2.09
C ALA A 262 -24.56 15.14 -0.64
N GLU A 263 -23.86 14.47 0.28
CA GLU A 263 -23.68 14.94 1.66
C GLU A 263 -22.95 16.30 1.72
N VAL A 264 -21.88 16.47 0.92
CA VAL A 264 -21.16 17.75 0.83
C VAL A 264 -22.04 18.84 0.21
N ALA A 265 -22.78 18.52 -0.87
CA ALA A 265 -23.68 19.47 -1.50
C ALA A 265 -24.82 19.90 -0.56
N ALA A 266 -25.39 18.97 0.21
CA ALA A 266 -26.42 19.26 1.20
C ALA A 266 -25.90 20.05 2.40
N ALA A 267 -24.62 19.90 2.74
CA ALA A 267 -23.97 20.67 3.79
C ALA A 267 -23.71 22.14 3.41
N GLY A 268 -23.83 22.50 2.12
CA GLY A 268 -24.05 23.84 1.57
C GLY A 268 -23.27 25.03 2.16
N ASP A 269 -22.39 25.64 1.34
CA ASP A 269 -22.02 27.07 1.36
C ASP A 269 -21.47 27.75 2.64
N GLY A 270 -21.31 27.05 3.78
CA GLY A 270 -20.78 27.67 5.00
C GLY A 270 -19.25 27.79 5.09
N GLY A 271 -18.51 27.13 4.19
CA GLY A 271 -17.05 27.05 4.23
C GLY A 271 -16.41 27.56 2.95
N GLY A 272 -16.39 28.88 2.77
CA GLY A 272 -15.61 29.51 1.70
C GLY A 272 -14.17 28.98 1.73
N ALA A 273 -13.79 28.21 0.71
CA ALA A 273 -12.42 27.82 0.51
C ALA A 273 -11.58 29.09 0.37
N SER A 274 -10.74 29.37 1.38
CA SER A 274 -9.85 30.53 1.37
C SER A 274 -8.91 30.45 0.16
N PRO A 275 -8.77 31.53 -0.64
CA PRO A 275 -7.97 31.53 -1.86
C PRO A 275 -6.48 31.65 -1.49
N GLY A 276 -5.88 30.55 -1.04
CA GLY A 276 -4.42 30.39 -0.92
C GLY A 276 -3.84 29.67 -2.14
N PRO A 277 -2.65 30.05 -2.63
CA PRO A 277 -1.98 29.36 -3.74
C PRO A 277 -1.45 27.97 -3.32
N PRO A 278 -1.27 27.01 -4.25
CA PRO A 278 -1.53 25.61 -3.97
C PRO A 278 -0.29 24.82 -3.50
N ALA A 279 -0.36 24.30 -2.27
CA ALA A 279 -0.40 22.85 -2.18
C ALA A 279 -1.79 22.44 -2.71
N LYS A 280 -1.90 21.50 -3.66
CA LYS A 280 -3.20 21.15 -4.26
C LYS A 280 -4.22 20.92 -3.15
N ALA A 281 -5.28 21.73 -3.16
CA ALA A 281 -6.22 21.82 -2.06
C ALA A 281 -6.73 20.41 -1.70
N PRO A 282 -6.99 20.13 -0.41
CA PRO A 282 -7.57 18.85 0.00
C PRO A 282 -8.88 18.61 -0.76
N LEU A 283 -9.20 17.33 -0.98
CA LEU A 283 -10.48 16.97 -1.59
C LEU A 283 -11.64 17.44 -0.70
N PRO A 284 -12.80 17.79 -1.30
CA PRO A 284 -13.97 18.23 -0.55
C PRO A 284 -14.50 17.16 0.41
N PHE A 285 -14.20 15.89 0.16
CA PHE A 285 -14.51 14.77 1.04
C PHE A 285 -13.53 13.62 0.80
N TYR A 286 -13.59 12.67 1.74
CA TYR A 286 -12.94 11.37 1.69
C TYR A 286 -13.96 10.25 1.97
N LEU A 287 -13.60 8.99 1.73
CA LEU A 287 -14.54 7.86 1.84
C LEU A 287 -15.19 7.76 3.22
N CYS A 288 -14.45 8.10 4.29
CA CYS A 288 -14.90 7.99 5.68
C CYS A 288 -15.19 9.33 6.36
N GLY A 289 -15.03 10.48 5.70
CA GLY A 289 -15.24 11.79 6.33
C GLY A 289 -14.55 12.93 5.59
N SER A 290 -14.07 13.93 6.34
CA SER A 290 -13.43 15.14 5.79
C SER A 290 -11.89 15.08 5.76
N THR A 291 -11.28 13.99 6.26
CA THR A 291 -9.83 13.80 6.32
C THR A 291 -9.40 12.54 5.55
N LEU A 292 -8.19 12.57 4.99
CA LEU A 292 -7.59 11.42 4.33
C LEU A 292 -7.50 10.22 5.28
N SER A 293 -8.01 9.07 4.86
CA SER A 293 -8.00 7.83 5.64
C SER A 293 -7.26 6.68 4.95
N ALA A 294 -7.01 5.60 5.69
CA ALA A 294 -6.42 4.38 5.13
C ALA A 294 -7.32 3.71 4.07
N ALA A 295 -8.63 3.97 4.09
CA ALA A 295 -9.55 3.51 3.05
C ALA A 295 -9.27 4.23 1.73
N ASP A 296 -9.06 5.55 1.76
CA ASP A 296 -8.72 6.35 0.58
C ASP A 296 -7.37 5.95 0.00
N VAL A 297 -6.36 5.83 0.87
CA VAL A 297 -5.02 5.36 0.48
C VAL A 297 -5.12 3.96 -0.13
N SER A 298 -5.91 3.06 0.45
CA SER A 298 -6.11 1.71 -0.09
C SER A 298 -6.79 1.74 -1.46
N LEU A 299 -7.85 2.53 -1.64
CA LEU A 299 -8.54 2.62 -2.94
C LEU A 299 -7.61 3.20 -4.00
N ALA A 300 -6.96 4.33 -3.71
CA ALA A 300 -6.08 5.01 -4.65
C ALA A 300 -4.90 4.16 -5.08
N THR A 301 -4.27 3.46 -4.14
CA THR A 301 -3.08 2.67 -4.44
C THR A 301 -3.44 1.31 -5.06
N LEU A 302 -4.49 0.64 -4.60
CA LEU A 302 -4.84 -0.69 -5.10
C LEU A 302 -5.54 -0.64 -6.47
N ALA A 303 -6.39 0.35 -6.73
CA ALA A 303 -7.01 0.55 -8.04
C ALA A 303 -6.11 1.31 -9.03
N GLY A 304 -5.12 2.05 -8.52
CA GLY A 304 -4.18 2.88 -9.28
C GLY A 304 -3.62 2.26 -10.57
N PRO A 305 -3.17 0.98 -10.59
CA PRO A 305 -2.65 0.37 -11.81
C PRO A 305 -3.65 0.20 -12.96
N LEU A 306 -4.94 0.34 -12.69
CA LEU A 306 -6.02 0.18 -13.68
C LEU A 306 -6.79 1.47 -13.95
N VAL A 307 -6.24 2.61 -13.51
CA VAL A 307 -6.74 3.93 -13.86
C VAL A 307 -5.60 4.77 -14.42
N GLU A 308 -5.91 5.71 -15.30
CA GLU A 308 -4.92 6.59 -15.91
C GLU A 308 -4.49 7.66 -14.90
N LEU A 309 -3.35 7.40 -14.25
CA LEU A 309 -2.78 8.34 -13.28
C LEU A 309 -2.13 9.55 -13.99
N PRO A 310 -2.11 10.73 -13.35
CA PRO A 310 -1.39 11.89 -13.88
C PRO A 310 0.07 11.56 -14.23
N PRO A 311 0.64 12.08 -15.33
CA PRO A 311 2.01 11.74 -15.76
C PRO A 311 3.08 12.00 -14.70
N CYS A 312 2.88 13.01 -13.86
CA CYS A 312 3.75 13.35 -12.73
C CYS A 312 3.73 12.31 -11.60
N CYS A 313 2.71 11.45 -11.51
CA CYS A 313 2.69 10.34 -10.56
C CYS A 313 3.70 9.24 -10.93
N ALA A 314 4.20 9.22 -12.17
CA ALA A 314 5.31 8.38 -12.60
C ALA A 314 6.69 8.96 -12.21
N ALA A 315 6.76 10.08 -11.47
CA ALA A 315 8.00 10.75 -11.09
C ALA A 315 8.89 9.85 -10.22
N GLY A 316 9.78 9.11 -10.89
CA GLY A 316 11.08 8.68 -10.39
C GLY A 316 11.13 7.41 -9.53
N ARG A 317 10.06 6.99 -8.85
CA ARG A 317 10.15 5.82 -7.94
C ARG A 317 9.91 4.47 -8.60
N TYR A 318 8.95 4.38 -9.51
CA TYR A 318 8.64 3.17 -10.25
C TYR A 318 7.95 3.50 -11.56
N TYR A 319 8.16 2.66 -12.57
CA TYR A 319 7.57 2.82 -13.89
C TYR A 319 6.35 1.89 -14.03
N VAL A 320 5.22 2.47 -14.42
CA VAL A 320 4.07 1.74 -14.96
C VAL A 320 3.88 2.26 -16.39
N PRO A 321 3.69 1.37 -17.38
CA PRO A 321 3.54 1.83 -18.76
C PRO A 321 2.33 2.77 -18.90
N PRO A 322 2.46 3.87 -19.66
CA PRO A 322 1.33 4.77 -19.93
C PRO A 322 0.24 4.04 -20.71
N ARG A 323 -1.01 4.51 -20.58
CA ARG A 323 -2.19 3.89 -21.21
C ARG A 323 -2.00 3.65 -22.72
N ALA A 324 -1.36 4.58 -23.42
CA ALA A 324 -1.10 4.48 -24.86
C ALA A 324 -0.23 3.27 -25.26
N GLU A 325 0.66 2.81 -24.36
CA GLU A 325 1.54 1.66 -24.61
C GLU A 325 0.90 0.32 -24.21
N LEU A 326 -0.25 0.34 -23.52
CA LEU A 326 -0.89 -0.88 -23.04
C LEU A 326 -1.50 -1.71 -24.19
N PRO A 327 -1.53 -3.04 -24.07
CA PRO A 327 -2.27 -3.90 -24.99
C PRO A 327 -3.74 -3.50 -25.07
N ALA A 328 -4.34 -3.53 -26.26
CA ALA A 328 -5.68 -3.01 -26.51
C ALA A 328 -6.73 -3.45 -25.46
N PRO A 329 -6.88 -4.74 -25.11
CA PRO A 329 -7.88 -5.14 -24.12
C PRO A 329 -7.67 -4.51 -22.74
N LEU A 330 -6.42 -4.35 -22.29
CA LEU A 330 -6.12 -3.73 -21.00
C LEU A 330 -6.29 -2.21 -21.09
N ARG A 331 -5.87 -1.60 -22.20
CA ARG A 331 -6.04 -0.17 -22.47
C ARG A 331 -7.51 0.24 -22.38
N ASP A 332 -8.39 -0.54 -23.00
CA ASP A 332 -9.83 -0.26 -23.02
C ASP A 332 -10.43 -0.39 -21.62
N VAL A 333 -10.01 -1.39 -20.84
CA VAL A 333 -10.40 -1.50 -19.42
C VAL A 333 -9.91 -0.30 -18.61
N VAL A 334 -8.65 0.11 -18.76
CA VAL A 334 -8.11 1.29 -18.06
C VAL A 334 -8.89 2.54 -18.42
N ALA A 335 -9.17 2.77 -19.70
CA ALA A 335 -9.98 3.90 -20.14
C ALA A 335 -11.39 3.87 -19.53
N ALA A 336 -12.06 2.72 -19.57
CA ALA A 336 -13.39 2.55 -19.02
C ALA A 336 -13.44 2.79 -17.50
N LEU A 337 -12.51 2.20 -16.73
CA LEU A 337 -12.46 2.38 -15.27
C LEU A 337 -12.08 3.80 -14.89
N THR A 338 -11.19 4.45 -15.65
CA THR A 338 -10.81 5.85 -15.42
C THR A 338 -12.01 6.78 -15.57
N ALA A 339 -12.89 6.53 -16.55
CA ALA A 339 -14.06 7.37 -16.82
C ALA A 339 -15.14 7.31 -15.72
N ARG A 340 -15.09 6.32 -14.81
CA ARG A 340 -16.06 6.15 -13.73
C ARG A 340 -15.84 7.14 -12.59
N PRO A 341 -16.88 7.46 -11.78
CA PRO A 341 -16.73 8.27 -10.56
C PRO A 341 -15.59 7.79 -9.64
N THR A 342 -15.47 6.49 -9.41
CA THR A 342 -14.36 5.87 -8.65
C THR A 342 -13.01 6.11 -9.30
N GLY A 343 -12.91 5.97 -10.62
CA GLY A 343 -11.67 6.25 -11.36
C GLY A 343 -11.24 7.70 -11.24
N GLN A 344 -12.18 8.63 -11.45
CA GLN A 344 -11.95 10.06 -11.27
C GLN A 344 -11.56 10.40 -9.83
N TYR A 345 -12.21 9.80 -8.84
CA TYR A 345 -11.86 9.97 -7.43
C TYR A 345 -10.42 9.51 -7.13
N VAL A 346 -9.99 8.37 -7.67
CA VAL A 346 -8.60 7.90 -7.54
C VAL A 346 -7.61 8.87 -8.19
N VAL A 347 -7.90 9.39 -9.39
CA VAL A 347 -7.07 10.39 -10.05
C VAL A 347 -6.93 11.64 -9.18
N ARG A 348 -8.05 12.15 -8.63
CA ARG A 348 -8.06 13.29 -7.71
C ARG A 348 -7.24 13.03 -6.44
N LEU A 349 -7.29 11.83 -5.86
CA LEU A 349 -6.47 11.45 -4.71
C LEU A 349 -4.96 11.43 -5.03
N TRP A 350 -4.58 10.89 -6.18
CA TRP A 350 -3.19 10.90 -6.64
C TRP A 350 -2.68 12.32 -6.89
N ASP A 351 -3.54 13.17 -7.42
CA ASP A 351 -3.24 14.56 -7.70
C ASP A 351 -3.05 15.38 -6.43
N ALA A 352 -3.94 15.22 -5.45
CA ALA A 352 -3.90 15.95 -4.18
C ALA A 352 -2.79 15.44 -3.24
N HIS A 353 -2.61 14.11 -3.14
CA HIS A 353 -1.75 13.50 -2.12
C HIS A 353 -0.59 12.70 -2.69
N GLY A 354 -0.85 11.92 -3.74
CA GLY A 354 0.05 10.86 -4.17
C GLY A 354 1.44 11.34 -4.55
N ILE A 355 1.54 12.45 -5.27
CA ILE A 355 2.82 13.04 -5.69
C ILE A 355 3.64 13.48 -4.46
N ALA A 356 3.00 14.21 -3.54
CA ALA A 356 3.65 14.74 -2.34
C ALA A 356 4.10 13.59 -1.41
N LEU A 357 3.24 12.62 -1.15
CA LEU A 357 3.56 11.46 -0.29
C LEU A 357 4.67 10.60 -0.89
N MET A 358 4.69 10.43 -2.21
CA MET A 358 5.76 9.71 -2.89
C MET A 358 7.09 10.48 -2.92
N ALA A 359 7.08 11.81 -2.79
CA ALA A 359 8.30 12.60 -2.65
C ALA A 359 8.84 12.56 -1.20
N ALA A 360 7.96 12.65 -0.20
CA ALA A 360 8.35 12.83 1.21
C ALA A 360 9.10 11.64 1.84
N GLY A 361 8.73 10.40 1.50
CA GLY A 361 9.23 9.20 2.21
C GLY A 361 10.67 8.76 1.91
N THR A 362 11.64 9.67 1.65
CA THR A 362 13.04 9.31 1.29
C THR A 362 14.13 10.17 1.93
N SER A 363 13.86 10.85 3.05
CA SER A 363 14.84 11.67 3.79
C SER A 363 16.18 10.95 4.12
N GLY A 364 16.20 9.61 4.19
CA GLY A 364 17.43 8.82 4.35
C GLY A 364 18.34 8.76 3.11
N GLY A 365 17.86 9.24 1.98
CA GLY A 365 18.63 9.52 0.77
C GLY A 365 18.95 11.01 0.66
N SER A 366 19.63 11.57 1.68
CA SER A 366 20.62 12.62 1.43
C SER A 366 21.34 12.22 0.13
N ALA A 367 21.48 13.08 -0.88
CA ALA A 367 22.58 14.03 -0.90
C ALA A 367 23.84 13.49 -0.19
N ALA A 368 24.10 12.18 -0.30
CA ALA A 368 25.43 11.65 -0.34
C ALA A 368 26.10 12.51 -1.40
N LYS A 369 26.89 13.47 -0.91
CA LYS A 369 27.99 14.09 -1.63
C LYS A 369 28.41 13.07 -2.65
N GLU A 370 28.24 13.40 -3.92
CA GLU A 370 28.92 12.76 -5.02
C GLU A 370 30.38 12.70 -4.56
N SER A 371 30.77 11.55 -3.99
CA SER A 371 32.14 11.31 -3.62
C SER A 371 32.82 11.27 -4.96
N GLN A 372 33.46 12.39 -5.32
CA GLN A 372 34.36 12.44 -6.46
C GLN A 372 35.17 11.15 -6.42
N PRO A 373 35.26 10.41 -7.55
CA PRO A 373 36.06 9.21 -7.58
C PRO A 373 37.48 9.64 -7.25
N THR A 374 37.94 9.30 -6.05
CA THR A 374 39.35 9.44 -5.71
C THR A 374 40.08 8.50 -6.63
N GLY A 375 40.68 9.07 -7.66
CA GLY A 375 41.54 8.36 -8.58
C GLY A 375 42.63 7.65 -7.81
N ARG A 376 42.76 6.37 -8.09
CA ARG A 376 44.07 5.72 -8.15
C ARG A 376 44.10 4.93 -9.45
N LEU A 377 45.04 5.37 -10.29
CA LEU A 377 45.62 4.61 -11.39
C LEU A 377 46.29 3.34 -10.85
#